data_AF-A0AAU7ZAP7-F1
#
_entry.id   AF-A0AAU7ZAP7-F1
#
_cell.length_a   1.000
_cell.length_b   1.000
_cell.length_c   1.000
_cell.angle_alpha   90.00
_cell.angle_beta   90.00
_cell.angle_gamma   90.00
#
_symmetry.space_group_name_H-M   'P 1'
#
loop_
_entity.id
_entity.type
_entity.pdbx_description
1 polymer ?
#
loop_
_entity_poly.entity_id
_entity_poly.type
_entity_poly.pdbx_seq_one_letter_code
_entity_poly.pdbx_strand_id
1 'polypeptide(L)'
;MFDPAAGDKADPQTASLAVWFDAFILNVDRTPRNANLLNWHSQLYFIDHGAALYFHHNWPDTGRLADSPFADVRSHILLPWASKLEEVALQATTRLNAALLHEILAQIPDEWLQSSHPTPAEARAAYLDLLTRRLAASPIFTQEAVRARAHLI
;
A
#
# COMPACT_ATOMS: atom_id res chain seq x y z
N MET A 1 8.03 17.07 -9.36
CA MET A 1 7.51 15.69 -9.52
C MET A 1 8.70 14.76 -9.48
N PHE A 2 8.60 13.59 -8.88
CA PHE A 2 9.68 12.60 -8.92
C PHE A 2 9.79 12.02 -10.34
N ASP A 3 10.94 12.17 -10.97
CA ASP A 3 11.18 11.70 -12.34
C ASP A 3 12.51 10.92 -12.45
N PRO A 4 12.43 9.57 -12.55
CA PRO A 4 13.60 8.73 -12.82
C PRO A 4 14.39 9.13 -14.06
N ALA A 5 13.72 9.63 -15.11
CA ALA A 5 14.38 10.04 -16.36
C ALA A 5 15.19 11.34 -16.19
N ALA A 6 14.82 12.18 -15.22
CA ALA A 6 15.58 13.35 -14.82
C ALA A 6 16.75 13.01 -13.87
N GLY A 7 16.94 11.74 -13.51
CA GLY A 7 18.00 11.27 -12.63
C GLY A 7 17.66 11.31 -11.14
N ASP A 8 16.40 11.57 -10.78
CA ASP A 8 15.94 11.47 -9.39
C ASP A 8 16.16 10.05 -8.86
N LYS A 9 16.56 9.96 -7.59
CA LYS A 9 16.77 8.69 -6.88
C LYS A 9 16.04 8.73 -5.56
N ALA A 10 15.37 7.63 -5.23
CA ALA A 10 14.79 7.44 -3.93
C ALA A 10 15.82 6.78 -3.00
N ASP A 11 15.82 7.15 -1.74
CA ASP A 11 16.60 6.41 -0.75
C ASP A 11 16.02 4.99 -0.59
N PRO A 12 16.87 3.97 -0.38
CA PRO A 12 16.39 2.59 -0.37
C PRO A 12 15.35 2.26 0.69
N GLN A 13 15.41 2.94 1.85
CA GLN A 13 14.50 2.66 2.96
C GLN A 13 13.10 3.21 2.68
N THR A 14 12.98 4.46 2.24
CA THR A 14 11.73 5.09 1.81
C THR A 14 11.14 4.36 0.61
N ALA A 15 11.97 4.02 -0.39
CA ALA A 15 11.51 3.28 -1.56
C ALA A 15 10.92 1.92 -1.17
N SER A 16 11.61 1.16 -0.31
CA SER A 16 11.11 -0.12 0.18
C SER A 16 9.84 0.03 1.00
N LEU A 17 9.79 1.00 1.92
CA LEU A 17 8.60 1.21 2.75
C LEU A 17 7.40 1.61 1.90
N ALA A 18 7.59 2.46 0.89
CA ALA A 18 6.56 2.85 -0.05
C ALA A 18 6.03 1.68 -0.87
N VAL A 19 6.91 0.89 -1.49
CA VAL A 19 6.54 -0.30 -2.27
C VAL A 19 5.76 -1.28 -1.39
N TRP A 20 6.22 -1.52 -0.17
CA TRP A 20 5.57 -2.41 0.77
C TRP A 20 4.20 -1.87 1.21
N PHE A 21 4.12 -0.57 1.50
CA PHE A 21 2.88 0.07 1.94
C PHE A 21 1.83 0.10 0.83
N ASP A 22 2.22 0.46 -0.39
CA ASP A 22 1.31 0.45 -1.55
C ASP A 22 0.82 -0.96 -1.86
N ALA A 23 1.66 -1.99 -1.68
CA ALA A 23 1.20 -3.37 -1.73
C ALA A 23 0.17 -3.63 -0.61
N PHE A 24 0.44 -3.24 0.63
CA PHE A 24 -0.48 -3.41 1.75
C PHE A 24 -1.85 -2.76 1.49
N ILE A 25 -1.90 -1.53 0.99
CA ILE A 25 -3.16 -0.82 0.70
C ILE A 25 -3.71 -1.07 -0.71
N LEU A 26 -3.13 -1.99 -1.49
CA LEU A 26 -3.57 -2.33 -2.84
C LEU A 26 -3.57 -1.12 -3.80
N ASN A 27 -2.56 -0.26 -3.72
CA ASN A 27 -2.42 0.91 -4.58
C ASN A 27 -1.81 0.56 -5.94
N VAL A 28 -2.66 0.48 -6.96
CA VAL A 28 -2.27 0.12 -8.33
C VAL A 28 -1.70 1.28 -9.15
N ASP A 29 -1.77 2.51 -8.64
CA ASP A 29 -1.57 3.73 -9.43
C ASP A 29 -0.34 4.54 -9.03
N ARG A 30 0.66 3.91 -8.39
CA ARG A 30 1.99 4.51 -8.18
C ARG A 30 3.00 4.02 -9.21
N THR A 31 2.79 4.39 -10.47
CA THR A 31 3.53 3.87 -11.63
C THR A 31 4.40 4.93 -12.28
N PRO A 32 5.33 4.59 -13.19
CA PRO A 32 6.09 5.59 -13.96
C PRO A 32 5.20 6.58 -14.73
N ARG A 33 3.97 6.19 -15.10
CA ARG A 33 3.02 7.08 -15.79
C ARG A 33 2.23 7.96 -14.83
N ASN A 34 2.02 7.50 -13.60
CA ASN A 34 1.38 8.27 -12.55
C ASN A 34 2.19 8.15 -11.26
N ALA A 35 3.24 8.97 -11.14
CA ALA A 35 4.18 8.85 -10.02
C ALA A 35 3.49 9.13 -8.69
N ASN A 36 2.54 10.08 -8.65
CA ASN A 36 1.89 10.55 -7.44
C ASN A 36 2.89 10.90 -6.32
N LEU A 37 4.04 11.44 -6.73
CA LEU A 37 5.19 11.77 -5.88
C LEU A 37 5.70 13.17 -6.21
N LEU A 38 5.88 13.98 -5.17
CA LEU A 38 6.59 15.24 -5.26
C LEU A 38 7.98 15.07 -4.63
N ASN A 39 9.00 15.57 -5.32
CA ASN A 39 10.34 15.71 -4.77
C ASN A 39 10.56 17.19 -4.42
N TRP A 40 10.69 17.50 -3.13
CA TRP A 40 10.87 18.87 -2.63
C TRP A 40 11.91 18.88 -1.53
N HIS A 41 12.93 19.74 -1.65
CA HIS A 41 14.12 19.76 -0.77
C HIS A 41 14.74 18.37 -0.55
N SER A 42 14.86 17.58 -1.62
CA SER A 42 15.41 16.22 -1.57
C SER A 42 14.62 15.26 -0.65
N GLN A 43 13.35 15.53 -0.44
CA GLN A 43 12.41 14.67 0.30
C GLN A 43 11.25 14.26 -0.61
N LEU A 44 10.84 13.00 -0.49
CA LEU A 44 9.68 12.47 -1.21
C LEU A 44 8.39 12.71 -0.43
N TYR A 45 7.42 13.29 -1.11
CA TYR A 45 6.07 13.48 -0.60
C TYR A 45 5.11 12.59 -1.40
N PHE A 46 4.41 11.73 -0.68
CA PHE A 46 3.42 10.80 -1.21
C PHE A 46 2.07 11.50 -1.28
N ILE A 47 1.57 11.67 -2.50
CA ILE A 47 0.26 12.25 -2.74
C ILE A 47 -0.64 11.22 -3.41
N ASP A 48 -1.92 11.59 -3.53
CA ASP A 48 -2.94 10.89 -4.30
C ASP A 48 -3.01 9.36 -4.11
N HIS A 49 -3.74 8.95 -3.08
CA HIS A 49 -4.07 7.55 -2.82
C HIS A 49 -5.48 7.21 -3.31
N GLY A 50 -6.05 8.00 -4.24
CA GLY A 50 -7.44 7.83 -4.68
C GLY A 50 -7.73 6.50 -5.38
N ALA A 51 -6.70 5.87 -5.95
CA ALA A 51 -6.77 4.54 -6.58
C ALA A 51 -6.32 3.38 -5.67
N ALA A 52 -6.00 3.66 -4.40
CA ALA A 52 -5.75 2.62 -3.40
C ALA A 52 -7.06 2.04 -2.87
N LEU A 53 -6.97 0.92 -2.15
CA LEU A 53 -8.11 0.24 -1.51
C LEU A 53 -9.26 -0.05 -2.49
N TYR A 54 -8.95 -0.33 -3.76
CA TYR A 54 -9.94 -0.47 -4.84
C TYR A 54 -11.01 -1.55 -4.58
N PHE A 55 -10.77 -2.47 -3.65
CA PHE A 55 -11.74 -3.47 -3.19
C PHE A 55 -13.03 -2.85 -2.64
N HIS A 56 -13.03 -1.59 -2.20
CA HIS A 56 -14.22 -0.92 -1.71
C HIS A 56 -15.32 -0.72 -2.77
N HIS A 57 -14.98 -0.94 -4.05
CA HIS A 57 -15.92 -0.99 -5.17
C HIS A 57 -16.47 -2.39 -5.43
N ASN A 58 -15.87 -3.44 -4.83
CA ASN A 58 -16.26 -4.85 -5.01
C ASN A 58 -15.93 -5.70 -3.76
N TRP A 59 -16.80 -5.64 -2.74
CA TRP A 59 -16.64 -6.35 -1.46
C TRP A 59 -16.66 -7.90 -1.51
N PRO A 60 -17.43 -8.57 -2.40
CA PRO A 60 -17.47 -10.03 -2.44
C PRO A 60 -16.11 -10.74 -2.63
N ASP A 61 -15.13 -10.11 -3.29
CA ASP A 61 -13.81 -10.70 -3.60
C ASP A 61 -12.72 -10.37 -2.58
N THR A 62 -13.07 -9.74 -1.46
CA THR A 62 -12.12 -9.20 -0.47
C THR A 62 -11.23 -10.24 0.19
N GLY A 63 -11.72 -11.45 0.42
CA GLY A 63 -10.91 -12.55 0.96
C GLY A 63 -9.75 -12.92 0.03
N ARG A 64 -10.01 -13.05 -1.28
CA ARG A 64 -8.97 -13.32 -2.29
C ARG A 64 -7.96 -12.18 -2.38
N LEU A 65 -8.43 -10.94 -2.24
CA LEU A 65 -7.57 -9.76 -2.28
C LEU A 65 -6.67 -9.66 -1.05
N ALA A 66 -7.16 -10.01 0.14
CA ALA A 66 -6.37 -10.03 1.37
C ALA A 66 -5.13 -10.91 1.23
N ASP A 67 -5.30 -12.12 0.68
CA ASP A 67 -4.24 -13.11 0.50
C ASP A 67 -3.45 -12.96 -0.82
N SER A 68 -3.76 -11.92 -1.60
CA SER A 68 -3.15 -11.75 -2.92
C SER A 68 -1.69 -11.31 -2.84
N PRO A 69 -0.82 -11.81 -3.75
CA PRO A 69 0.58 -11.40 -3.83
C PRO A 69 0.78 -9.97 -4.35
N PHE A 70 -0.27 -9.34 -4.89
CA PHE A 70 -0.22 -8.01 -5.49
C PHE A 70 0.79 -7.90 -6.65
N ALA A 71 0.54 -8.65 -7.72
CA ALA A 71 1.41 -8.71 -8.91
C ALA A 71 1.66 -7.34 -9.57
N ASP A 72 0.77 -6.35 -9.37
CA ASP A 72 0.91 -5.01 -9.94
C ASP A 72 2.07 -4.20 -9.34
N VAL A 73 2.66 -4.67 -8.23
CA VAL A 73 3.90 -4.13 -7.67
C VAL A 73 5.04 -4.05 -8.70
N ARG A 74 5.05 -4.93 -9.70
CA ARG A 74 6.03 -4.92 -10.81
C ARG A 74 6.10 -3.59 -11.56
N SER A 75 5.02 -2.83 -11.55
CA SER A 75 4.89 -1.53 -12.22
C SER A 75 5.16 -0.35 -11.29
N HIS A 76 5.54 -0.58 -10.04
CA HIS A 76 5.70 0.47 -9.04
C HIS A 76 6.93 1.33 -9.34
N ILE A 77 6.77 2.66 -9.41
CA ILE A 77 7.84 3.59 -9.86
C ILE A 77 9.10 3.53 -8.99
N LEU A 78 8.96 3.30 -7.67
CA LEU A 78 10.10 3.21 -6.74
C LEU A 78 10.73 1.81 -6.62
N LEU A 79 10.19 0.79 -7.31
CA LEU A 79 10.67 -0.60 -7.20
C LEU A 79 12.18 -0.77 -7.45
N PRO A 80 12.82 -0.05 -8.40
CA PRO A 80 14.28 -0.18 -8.62
C PRO A 80 15.13 0.10 -7.37
N TRP A 81 14.69 1.02 -6.52
CA TRP A 81 15.44 1.42 -5.30
C TRP A 81 15.07 0.61 -4.05
N ALA A 82 14.03 -0.21 -4.11
CA ALA A 82 13.46 -0.93 -2.96
C ALA A 82 14.29 -2.15 -2.51
N SER A 83 15.57 -1.96 -2.18
CA SER A 83 16.50 -3.03 -1.78
C SER A 83 16.36 -3.52 -0.33
N LYS A 84 15.48 -2.91 0.47
CA LYS A 84 15.29 -3.15 1.90
C LYS A 84 13.91 -3.75 2.24
N LEU A 85 13.25 -4.41 1.29
CA LEU A 85 11.84 -4.87 1.42
C LEU A 85 11.58 -5.75 2.65
N GLU A 86 12.45 -6.73 2.93
CA GLU A 86 12.29 -7.61 4.10
C GLU A 86 12.50 -6.85 5.41
N GLU A 87 13.47 -5.94 5.45
CA GLU A 87 13.78 -5.12 6.62
C GLU A 87 12.59 -4.19 6.96
N VAL A 88 12.03 -3.50 5.96
CA VAL A 88 10.88 -2.61 6.18
C VAL A 88 9.60 -3.39 6.47
N ALA A 89 9.44 -4.62 5.97
CA ALA A 89 8.30 -5.46 6.30
C ALA A 89 8.27 -5.76 7.81
N LEU A 90 9.43 -6.11 8.39
CA LEU A 90 9.57 -6.29 9.84
C LEU A 90 9.28 -4.97 10.59
N GLN A 91 9.85 -3.85 10.15
CA GLN A 91 9.59 -2.55 10.77
C GLN A 91 8.10 -2.17 10.71
N ALA A 92 7.45 -2.34 9.57
CA ALA A 92 6.06 -1.98 9.35
C ALA A 92 5.12 -2.84 10.21
N THR A 93 5.35 -4.15 10.29
CA THR A 93 4.54 -5.09 11.09
C THR A 93 4.70 -4.92 12.60
N THR A 94 5.77 -4.26 13.08
CA THR A 94 5.85 -3.86 14.50
C THR A 94 5.00 -2.63 14.83
N ARG A 95 4.72 -1.79 13.83
CA ARG A 95 3.96 -0.54 14.00
C ARG A 95 2.48 -0.70 13.66
N LEU A 96 2.19 -1.40 12.56
CA LEU A 96 0.84 -1.73 12.12
C LEU A 96 0.35 -2.96 12.88
N ASN A 97 -0.81 -2.84 13.51
CA ASN A 97 -1.50 -3.93 14.18
C ASN A 97 -3.01 -3.64 14.21
N ALA A 98 -3.81 -4.62 14.61
CA ALA A 98 -5.27 -4.50 14.62
C ALA A 98 -5.77 -3.34 15.49
N ALA A 99 -5.11 -3.04 16.60
CA ALA A 99 -5.49 -1.93 17.49
C ALA A 99 -5.29 -0.58 16.80
N LEU A 100 -4.12 -0.35 16.19
CA LEU A 100 -3.86 0.87 15.43
C LEU A 100 -4.82 1.03 14.24
N LEU A 101 -5.09 -0.05 13.50
CA LEU A 101 -6.05 -0.02 12.39
C LEU A 101 -7.46 0.34 12.87
N HIS A 102 -7.89 -0.21 14.01
CA HIS A 102 -9.16 0.15 14.63
C HIS A 102 -9.20 1.64 15.03
N GLU A 103 -8.13 2.17 15.64
CA GLU A 103 -8.02 3.59 16.00
C GLU A 103 -8.06 4.52 14.78
N ILE A 104 -7.43 4.13 13.67
CA ILE A 104 -7.49 4.88 12.41
C ILE A 104 -8.93 4.89 11.86
N LEU A 105 -9.58 3.72 11.81
CA LEU A 105 -10.95 3.60 11.29
C LEU A 105 -11.98 4.34 12.17
N ALA A 106 -11.74 4.42 13.47
CA ALA A 106 -12.59 5.16 14.40
C ALA A 106 -12.55 6.69 14.17
N GLN A 107 -11.48 7.22 13.55
CA GLN A 107 -11.35 8.64 13.22
C GLN A 107 -12.10 9.02 11.93
N ILE A 108 -12.53 8.04 11.13
CA ILE A 108 -13.25 8.31 9.88
C ILE A 108 -14.68 8.75 10.23
N PRO A 109 -15.17 9.90 9.73
CA PRO A 109 -16.55 10.34 9.96
C PRO A 109 -17.58 9.36 9.40
N ASP A 110 -18.71 9.20 10.09
CA ASP A 110 -19.78 8.27 9.68
C ASP A 110 -20.34 8.61 8.30
N GLU A 111 -20.43 9.90 7.97
CA GLU A 111 -20.92 10.38 6.67
C GLU A 111 -20.08 9.91 5.48
N TRP A 112 -18.81 9.56 5.70
CA TRP A 112 -17.94 9.06 4.63
C TRP A 112 -18.13 7.56 4.36
N LEU A 113 -18.86 6.84 5.22
CA LEU A 113 -19.02 5.38 5.15
C LEU A 113 -20.41 4.92 4.68
N GLN A 114 -21.29 5.86 4.31
CA GLN A 114 -22.72 5.59 4.08
C GLN A 114 -23.04 4.80 2.80
N SER A 115 -22.09 4.65 1.87
CA SER A 115 -22.35 4.10 0.53
C SER A 115 -21.94 2.65 0.30
N SER A 116 -21.18 2.04 1.23
CA SER A 116 -20.57 0.72 1.01
C SER A 116 -21.22 -0.41 1.81
N HIS A 117 -21.85 -0.11 2.96
CA HIS A 117 -22.51 -1.08 3.83
C HIS A 117 -23.78 -0.49 4.45
N PRO A 118 -24.69 -1.33 4.98
CA PRO A 118 -25.93 -0.85 5.63
C PRO A 118 -25.69 0.11 6.80
N THR A 119 -24.57 -0.05 7.53
CA THR A 119 -24.19 0.87 8.62
C THR A 119 -22.70 1.26 8.58
N PRO A 120 -22.33 2.45 9.11
CA PRO A 120 -20.92 2.83 9.27
C PRO A 120 -20.11 1.85 10.14
N ALA A 121 -20.75 1.21 11.13
CA ALA A 121 -20.10 0.22 11.98
C ALA A 121 -19.72 -1.04 11.20
N GLU A 122 -20.62 -1.54 10.35
CA GLU A 122 -20.35 -2.68 9.47
C GLU A 122 -19.26 -2.34 8.43
N ALA A 123 -19.26 -1.13 7.88
CA ALA A 123 -18.21 -0.67 6.98
C ALA A 123 -16.83 -0.71 7.66
N ARG A 124 -16.71 -0.13 8.86
CA ARG A 124 -15.44 -0.18 9.63
C ARG A 124 -15.01 -1.61 9.92
N ALA A 125 -15.94 -2.47 10.30
CA ALA A 125 -15.64 -3.88 10.57
C ALA A 125 -15.11 -4.60 9.30
N ALA A 126 -15.70 -4.33 8.13
CA ALA A 126 -15.26 -4.90 6.87
C ALA A 126 -13.83 -4.43 6.46
N TYR A 127 -13.54 -3.13 6.59
CA TYR A 127 -12.19 -2.61 6.38
C TYR A 127 -11.18 -3.21 7.37
N LEU A 128 -11.55 -3.30 8.66
CA LEU A 128 -10.68 -3.84 9.69
C LEU A 128 -10.34 -5.30 9.44
N ASP A 129 -11.34 -6.13 9.08
CA ASP A 129 -11.14 -7.54 8.75
C ASP A 129 -10.19 -7.70 7.56
N LEU A 130 -10.44 -7.00 6.45
CA LEU A 130 -9.56 -7.07 5.28
C LEU A 130 -8.14 -6.62 5.59
N LEU A 131 -7.98 -5.44 6.20
CA LEU A 131 -6.64 -4.88 6.47
C LEU A 131 -5.87 -5.75 7.47
N THR A 132 -6.55 -6.35 8.45
CA THR A 132 -5.92 -7.28 9.40
C THR A 132 -5.49 -8.58 8.72
N ARG A 133 -6.36 -9.18 7.89
CA ARG A 133 -6.00 -10.38 7.11
C ARG A 133 -4.86 -10.10 6.16
N ARG A 134 -4.91 -8.97 5.45
CA ARG A 134 -3.86 -8.55 4.53
C ARG A 134 -2.53 -8.30 5.23
N LEU A 135 -2.56 -7.69 6.42
CA LEU A 135 -1.36 -7.53 7.25
C LEU A 135 -0.77 -8.88 7.66
N ALA A 136 -1.61 -9.84 8.05
CA ALA A 136 -1.18 -11.20 8.37
C ALA A 136 -0.60 -11.94 7.15
N ALA A 137 -1.16 -11.68 5.95
CA ALA A 137 -0.67 -12.18 4.68
C ALA A 137 0.54 -11.40 4.11
N SER A 138 1.08 -10.42 4.84
CA SER A 138 2.16 -9.58 4.34
C SER A 138 3.43 -10.28 3.86
N PRO A 139 3.83 -11.46 4.36
CA PRO A 139 4.93 -12.22 3.77
C PRO A 139 4.71 -12.55 2.28
N ILE A 140 3.46 -12.77 1.85
CA ILE A 140 3.12 -13.14 0.46
C ILE A 140 3.45 -12.00 -0.49
N PHE A 141 2.89 -10.80 -0.26
CA PHE A 141 3.16 -9.66 -1.14
C PHE A 141 4.56 -9.08 -0.96
N THR A 142 5.19 -9.28 0.21
CA THR A 142 6.62 -8.92 0.41
C THR A 142 7.51 -9.76 -0.51
N GLN A 143 7.29 -11.08 -0.57
CA GLN A 143 8.05 -11.96 -1.45
C GLN A 143 7.80 -11.64 -2.93
N GLU A 144 6.57 -11.31 -3.31
CA GLU A 144 6.28 -10.88 -4.68
C GLU A 144 7.02 -9.58 -5.04
N ALA A 145 7.08 -8.60 -4.14
CA ALA A 145 7.86 -7.38 -4.37
C ALA A 145 9.36 -7.67 -4.51
N VAL A 146 9.92 -8.55 -3.68
CA VAL A 146 11.32 -8.99 -3.78
C VAL A 146 11.58 -9.66 -5.13
N ARG A 147 10.68 -10.57 -5.54
CA ARG A 147 10.75 -11.26 -6.82
C ARG A 147 10.66 -10.27 -7.98
N ALA A 148 9.69 -9.37 -7.98
CA ALA A 148 9.50 -8.37 -9.01
C ALA A 148 10.75 -7.48 -9.16
N ARG A 149 11.33 -7.04 -8.04
CA ARG A 149 12.58 -6.27 -8.05
C ARG A 149 13.74 -7.06 -8.62
N ALA A 150 13.89 -8.34 -8.28
CA ALA A 150 14.98 -9.18 -8.79
C ALA A 150 14.93 -9.37 -10.32
N HIS A 151 13.77 -9.22 -10.97
CA HIS A 151 13.66 -9.26 -12.43
C HIS A 151 14.03 -7.93 -13.12
N LEU A 152 14.21 -6.84 -12.36
CA LEU A 152 14.58 -5.52 -12.89
C LEU A 152 16.10 -5.27 -12.90
N ILE A 153 16.87 -6.02 -12.09
CA ILE A 153 18.30 -5.79 -11.83
C ILE A 153 19.20 -6.85 -12.44
#